data_AF-A0A6G2DP42-F1
#
_entry.id   AF-A0A6G2DP42-F1
#
_cell.length_a   1.000
_cell.length_b   1.000
_cell.length_c   1.000
_cell.angle_alpha   90.00
_cell.angle_beta   90.00
_cell.angle_gamma   90.00
#
_symmetry.space_group_name_H-M   'P 1'
#
loop_
_entity.id
_entity.type
_entity.pdbx_description
1 polymer ?
#
loop_
_entity_poly.entity_id
_entity_poly.type
_entity_poly.pdbx_seq_one_letter_code
_entity_poly.pdbx_strand_id
1 'polypeptide(L)'
;APTWRSGTKQYETLDIKKLTQAVDKKFGKKCIVLFRSHLYGNQSYDDVVDVSQYSDMQELLLLSDILITDYSSSMWDFSLSFKPCFLYTPDLKDYL
;
A
#
# COMPACT_ATOMS: atom_id res chain seq x y z
N ALA A 1 -1.90 0.93 0.66
CA ALA A 1 -2.84 1.84 1.34
C ALA A 1 -2.17 2.39 2.60
N PRO A 2 -1.33 3.42 2.47
CA PRO A 2 -0.68 4.06 3.61
C PRO A 2 -1.69 4.94 4.37
N THR A 3 -1.50 5.06 5.67
CA THR A 3 -2.24 6.01 6.51
C THR A 3 -1.73 7.43 6.29
N TRP A 4 -2.57 8.41 6.60
CA TRP A 4 -2.20 9.81 6.47
C TRP A 4 -1.11 10.20 7.49
N ARG A 5 -0.29 11.19 7.12
CA ARG A 5 0.70 11.81 8.02
C ARG A 5 0.46 13.30 8.12
N SER A 6 0.37 13.80 9.35
CA SER A 6 0.31 15.22 9.64
C SER A 6 1.69 15.86 9.61
N GLY A 7 1.78 17.08 9.10
CA GLY A 7 3.00 17.90 9.14
C GLY A 7 3.69 18.05 7.79
N THR A 8 4.87 18.67 7.80
CA THR A 8 5.67 18.95 6.59
C THR A 8 6.75 17.92 6.33
N LYS A 9 6.96 16.99 7.26
CA LYS A 9 8.01 15.97 7.16
C LYS A 9 7.62 14.97 6.06
N GLN A 10 8.47 14.85 5.06
CA GLN A 10 8.32 13.83 4.02
C GLN A 10 9.06 12.57 4.46
N TYR A 11 8.38 11.44 4.32
CA TYR A 11 8.95 10.12 4.57
C TYR A 11 9.24 9.41 3.26
N GLU A 12 10.14 8.43 3.30
CA GLU A 12 10.45 7.60 2.14
C GLU A 12 9.16 6.98 1.58
N THR A 13 8.96 7.11 0.28
CA THR A 13 7.84 6.50 -0.45
C THR A 13 8.28 5.19 -1.06
N LEU A 14 7.32 4.28 -1.24
CA LEU A 14 7.61 2.96 -1.79
C LEU A 14 8.06 3.06 -3.27
N ASP A 15 9.21 2.50 -3.60
CA ASP A 15 9.69 2.44 -4.99
C ASP A 15 8.90 1.37 -5.77
N ILE A 16 7.90 1.81 -6.54
CA ILE A 16 6.98 0.93 -7.30
C ILE A 16 7.72 0.12 -8.36
N LYS A 17 8.76 0.67 -8.98
CA LYS A 17 9.55 -0.04 -9.99
C LYS A 17 10.34 -1.17 -9.35
N LYS A 18 10.99 -0.92 -8.21
CA LYS A 18 11.68 -1.99 -7.46
C LYS A 18 10.69 -3.03 -6.94
N LEU A 19 9.52 -2.62 -6.46
CA LEU A 19 8.48 -3.54 -6.00
C LEU A 19 8.06 -4.49 -7.12
N THR A 20 7.66 -3.96 -8.27
CA THR A 20 7.18 -4.77 -9.40
C THR A 20 8.28 -5.68 -9.94
N GLN A 21 9.54 -5.20 -10.02
CA GLN A 21 10.70 -6.03 -10.39
C GLN A 21 10.97 -7.15 -9.38
N ALA A 22 10.81 -6.89 -8.08
CA ALA A 22 11.00 -7.90 -7.05
C ALA A 22 9.93 -8.99 -7.13
N VAL A 23 8.68 -8.62 -7.41
CA VAL A 23 7.57 -9.57 -7.62
C VAL A 23 7.83 -10.42 -8.88
N ASP A 24 8.20 -9.80 -9.99
CA ASP A 24 8.50 -10.51 -11.24
C ASP A 24 9.67 -11.48 -11.06
N LYS A 25 10.79 -11.02 -10.49
CA LYS A 25 11.96 -11.86 -10.25
C LYS A 25 11.69 -13.05 -9.32
N LYS A 26 10.87 -12.85 -8.28
CA LYS A 26 10.62 -13.89 -7.27
C LYS A 26 9.53 -14.89 -7.69
N PHE A 27 8.52 -14.42 -8.42
CA PHE A 27 7.33 -15.22 -8.71
C PHE A 27 7.08 -15.46 -10.20
N GLY A 28 7.84 -14.82 -11.10
CA GLY A 28 7.63 -14.88 -12.55
C GLY A 28 6.27 -14.32 -12.98
N LYS A 29 5.74 -13.35 -12.22
CA LYS A 29 4.40 -12.79 -12.42
C LYS A 29 4.48 -11.29 -12.63
N LYS A 30 3.67 -10.80 -13.58
CA LYS A 30 3.40 -9.36 -13.71
C LYS A 30 2.60 -8.90 -12.49
N CYS A 31 3.00 -7.77 -11.94
CA CYS A 31 2.35 -7.14 -10.80
C CYS A 31 1.60 -5.90 -11.27
N ILE A 32 0.33 -5.78 -10.90
CA ILE A 32 -0.44 -4.54 -11.02
C ILE A 32 -0.55 -3.97 -9.61
N VAL A 33 -0.17 -2.70 -9.45
CA VAL A 33 -0.21 -2.04 -8.15
C VAL A 33 -1.45 -1.15 -8.08
N LEU A 34 -2.31 -1.44 -7.11
CA LEU A 34 -3.46 -0.60 -6.78
C LEU A 34 -3.07 0.37 -5.66
N PHE A 35 -3.14 1.66 -5.93
CA PHE A 35 -2.83 2.69 -4.95
C PHE A 35 -4.11 3.34 -4.43
N ARG A 36 -4.33 3.23 -3.12
CA ARG A 36 -5.43 3.90 -2.41
C ARG A 36 -4.82 4.89 -1.44
N SER A 37 -4.90 6.18 -1.77
CA SER A 37 -4.52 7.29 -0.89
C SER A 37 -5.60 7.53 0.17
N HIS A 38 -5.19 8.11 1.29
CA HIS A 38 -6.13 8.71 2.24
C HIS A 38 -6.70 10.00 1.65
N LEU A 39 -7.92 10.40 2.04
CA LEU A 39 -8.60 11.60 1.50
C LEU A 39 -7.78 12.90 1.64
N TYR A 40 -6.94 12.99 2.66
CA TYR A 40 -6.05 14.13 2.93
C TYR A 40 -4.60 13.88 2.52
N GLY A 41 -4.33 12.76 1.85
CA GLY A 41 -2.99 12.37 1.40
C GLY A 41 -2.69 12.95 0.02
N ASN A 42 -1.56 13.64 -0.10
CA ASN A 42 -1.06 14.18 -1.36
C ASN A 42 -0.03 13.25 -2.05
N GLN A 43 -0.02 11.97 -1.70
CA GLN A 43 0.89 11.01 -2.32
C GLN A 43 0.34 10.57 -3.68
N SER A 44 1.21 10.57 -4.68
CA SER A 44 0.95 10.01 -6.01
C SER A 44 2.12 9.12 -6.40
N TYR A 45 1.82 8.07 -7.14
CA TYR A 45 2.83 7.19 -7.72
C TYR A 45 2.63 7.12 -9.23
N ASP A 46 3.73 7.04 -9.97
CA ASP A 46 3.70 6.64 -11.37
C ASP A 46 3.55 5.11 -11.46
N ASP A 47 3.07 4.63 -12.61
CA ASP A 47 2.94 3.19 -12.92
C ASP A 47 2.03 2.39 -11.94
N VAL A 48 1.02 3.06 -11.36
CA VAL A 48 -0.02 2.44 -10.52
C VAL A 48 -1.42 2.71 -11.08
N VAL A 49 -2.38 1.89 -10.65
CA VAL A 49 -3.81 2.19 -10.82
C VAL A 49 -4.28 2.92 -9.57
N ASP A 50 -4.64 4.20 -9.70
CA ASP A 50 -5.22 4.96 -8.60
C ASP A 50 -6.67 4.52 -8.34
N VAL A 51 -6.91 3.97 -7.16
CA VAL A 51 -8.21 3.49 -6.67
C VAL A 51 -8.67 4.28 -5.43
N SER A 52 -8.13 5.47 -5.21
CA SER A 52 -8.46 6.33 -4.06
C SER A 52 -9.93 6.74 -4.03
N GLN A 53 -10.57 6.87 -5.20
CA GLN A 53 -12.00 7.22 -5.33
C GLN A 53 -12.93 5.99 -5.40
N TYR A 54 -12.39 4.77 -5.34
CA TYR A 54 -13.21 3.57 -5.35
C TYR A 54 -13.98 3.44 -4.02
N SER A 55 -15.29 3.25 -4.08
CA SER A 55 -16.15 3.38 -2.89
C SER A 55 -15.87 2.32 -1.83
N ASP A 56 -15.72 1.06 -2.23
CA ASP A 56 -15.62 -0.05 -1.29
C ASP A 56 -14.18 -0.56 -1.15
N MET A 57 -13.62 -0.42 0.06
CA MET A 57 -12.29 -0.93 0.35
C MET A 57 -12.26 -2.46 0.46
N GLN A 58 -13.35 -3.09 0.89
CA GLN A 58 -13.41 -4.54 1.09
C GLN A 58 -13.31 -5.30 -0.23
N GLU A 59 -13.91 -4.77 -1.29
CA GLU A 59 -13.79 -5.34 -2.65
C GLU A 59 -12.33 -5.30 -3.13
N LEU A 60 -11.63 -4.18 -2.89
CA LEU A 60 -10.21 -4.03 -3.19
C LEU A 60 -9.33 -5.00 -2.38
N LEU A 61 -9.66 -5.23 -1.11
CA LEU A 61 -8.94 -6.20 -0.28
C LEU A 61 -9.19 -7.63 -0.76
N LEU A 62 -10.43 -7.97 -1.12
CA LEU A 62 -10.81 -9.30 -1.62
C LEU A 62 -10.06 -9.67 -2.91
N LEU A 63 -9.99 -8.74 -3.87
CA LEU A 63 -9.31 -8.95 -5.15
C LEU A 63 -7.78 -8.94 -5.05
N SER A 64 -7.20 -8.38 -3.98
CA SER A 64 -5.75 -8.22 -3.85
C SER A 64 -5.07 -9.53 -3.43
N ASP A 65 -3.93 -9.86 -4.04
CA ASP A 65 -3.10 -11.00 -3.64
C ASP A 65 -2.17 -10.67 -2.45
N ILE A 66 -1.79 -9.40 -2.31
CA ILE A 66 -0.87 -8.89 -1.29
C ILE A 66 -1.37 -7.52 -0.84
N LEU A 67 -1.30 -7.23 0.46
CA LEU A 67 -1.50 -5.89 0.99
C LEU A 67 -0.15 -5.29 1.44
N ILE A 68 0.13 -4.07 0.99
CA ILE A 68 1.19 -3.22 1.56
C ILE A 68 0.51 -2.03 2.24
N THR A 69 0.73 -1.91 3.55
CA THR A 69 0.17 -0.85 4.39
C THR A 69 1.16 -0.50 5.50
N ASP A 70 0.75 0.32 6.45
CA ASP A 70 1.55 0.79 7.57
C ASP A 70 0.76 0.60 8.88
N TYR A 71 0.34 1.68 9.54
CA TYR A 71 -0.45 1.66 10.78
C TYR A 71 -1.97 1.60 10.51
N SER A 72 -2.39 1.25 9.29
CA SER A 72 -3.81 1.15 8.93
C SER A 72 -4.49 -0.03 9.60
N SER A 73 -5.72 0.19 10.10
CA SER A 73 -6.57 -0.90 10.59
C SER A 73 -6.91 -1.92 9.50
N SER A 74 -6.79 -1.56 8.22
CA SER A 74 -7.06 -2.46 7.10
C SER A 74 -6.19 -3.73 7.08
N MET A 75 -5.06 -3.73 7.80
CA MET A 75 -4.26 -4.94 7.98
C MET A 75 -5.07 -6.06 8.67
N TRP A 76 -5.96 -5.70 9.60
CA TRP A 76 -6.78 -6.64 10.34
C TRP A 76 -7.86 -7.24 9.45
N ASP A 77 -8.53 -6.42 8.65
CA ASP A 77 -9.53 -6.90 7.68
C ASP A 77 -8.88 -7.81 6.64
N PHE A 78 -7.70 -7.43 6.12
CA PHE A 78 -6.97 -8.24 5.16
C PHE A 78 -6.44 -9.55 5.76
N SER A 79 -6.16 -9.59 7.07
CA SER A 79 -5.69 -10.81 7.74
C SER A 79 -6.70 -11.97 7.62
N LEU A 80 -8.00 -11.65 7.47
CA LEU A 80 -9.06 -12.65 7.25
C LEU A 80 -8.93 -13.37 5.90
N SER A 81 -8.16 -12.82 4.95
CA SER A 81 -7.89 -13.46 3.67
C SER A 81 -6.77 -14.51 3.72
N PHE A 82 -6.01 -14.56 4.82
CA PHE A 82 -4.80 -15.40 4.97
C PHE A 82 -3.73 -15.16 3.88
N LYS A 83 -3.77 -14.02 3.21
CA LYS A 83 -2.80 -13.60 2.20
C LYS A 83 -1.67 -12.76 2.83
N PRO A 84 -0.51 -12.64 2.19
CA PRO A 84 0.62 -11.87 2.72
C PRO A 84 0.30 -10.38 2.91
N CYS A 85 0.57 -9.87 4.11
CA CYS A 85 0.51 -8.44 4.44
C CYS A 85 1.90 -7.94 4.82
N PHE A 86 2.36 -6.85 4.19
CA PHE A 86 3.62 -6.20 4.50
C PHE A 86 3.38 -4.82 5.11
N LEU A 87 4.09 -4.55 6.21
CA LEU A 87 4.10 -3.23 6.84
C LEU A 87 5.31 -2.44 6.33
N TYR A 88 5.07 -1.32 5.67
CA TYR A 88 6.10 -0.40 5.20
C TYR A 88 6.08 0.87 6.07
N THR A 89 6.97 0.90 7.07
CA THR A 89 6.99 1.90 8.13
C THR A 89 8.34 2.65 8.17
N PRO A 90 8.65 3.47 7.14
CA PRO A 90 9.93 4.20 7.07
C PRO A 90 10.10 5.23 8.21
N ASP A 91 8.99 5.59 8.86
CA ASP A 91 8.87 6.56 9.93
C ASP A 91 8.71 5.92 11.31
N LEU A 92 8.91 4.60 11.46
CA LEU A 92 8.67 3.89 12.72
C LEU A 92 9.40 4.52 13.92
N LYS A 93 10.63 5.02 13.70
CA LYS A 93 11.40 5.69 14.76
C LYS A 93 10.82 7.04 15.19
N ASP A 94 10.14 7.75 14.29
CA ASP A 94 9.49 9.02 14.59
C ASP A 94 8.08 8.80 15.16
N TYR A 95 7.48 7.64 14.88
CA TYR A 95 6.15 7.26 15.36
C TYR A 95 6.15 6.77 16.81
N LEU A 96 7.25 6.16 17.27
CA LEU A 96 7.47 5.69 18.64
C LEU A 96 8.04 6.79 19.53
#